data_AF-A0A8J8STL7-F1
#
_entry.id   AF-A0A8J8STL7-F1
#
_cell.length_a   1.000
_cell.length_b   1.000
_cell.length_c   1.000
_cell.angle_alpha   90.00
_cell.angle_beta   90.00
_cell.angle_gamma   90.00
#
_symmetry.space_group_name_H-M   'P 1'
#
loop_
_entity.id
_entity.type
_entity.pdbx_description
1 polymer ?
#
loop_
_entity_poly.entity_id
_entity_poly.type
_entity_poly.pdbx_seq_one_letter_code
_entity_poly.pdbx_strand_id
1 'polypeptide(L)'
;MQPLTRGRRVGIDFGEVRIGVAVTDSDAILASPLETLINNPSLTNELSRIIKDYEPIYIAIGNPIHLSGADSDKADSVRRFALSLKEIYHGKIYLIDERLSTNQSISQLHEVGRGIKENKTFLDQMAAVNILNQAMLIEASAKGLGESL
;
A
#
# COMPACT_ATOMS: atom_id res chain seq x y z
N MET A 1 -16.15 9.18 11.75
CA MET A 1 -15.53 7.98 11.15
C MET A 1 -16.40 6.80 11.49
N GLN A 2 -16.64 5.91 10.53
CA GLN A 2 -17.27 4.61 10.81
C GLN A 2 -16.22 3.66 11.42
N PRO A 3 -16.62 2.76 12.34
CA PRO A 3 -15.72 1.74 12.84
C PRO A 3 -15.30 0.80 11.70
N LEU A 4 -14.01 0.49 11.64
CA LEU A 4 -13.48 -0.43 10.64
C LEU A 4 -13.96 -1.85 10.88
N THR A 5 -14.19 -2.60 9.81
CA THR A 5 -14.53 -4.02 9.93
C THR A 5 -13.31 -4.78 10.45
N ARG A 6 -13.51 -5.71 11.39
CA ARG A 6 -12.45 -6.62 11.84
C ARG A 6 -11.88 -7.43 10.68
N GLY A 7 -10.59 -7.69 10.73
CA GLY A 7 -9.85 -8.43 9.71
C GLY A 7 -8.56 -7.71 9.34
N ARG A 8 -7.60 -8.48 8.84
CA ARG A 8 -6.32 -7.90 8.39
C ARG A 8 -6.48 -7.27 7.03
N ARG A 9 -5.68 -6.24 6.78
CA ARG A 9 -5.55 -5.60 5.47
C ARG A 9 -4.08 -5.60 5.11
N VAL A 10 -3.78 -5.72 3.84
CA VAL A 10 -2.40 -5.68 3.34
C VAL A 10 -2.22 -4.45 2.45
N GLY A 11 -1.14 -3.70 2.70
CA GLY A 11 -0.70 -2.58 1.87
C GLY A 11 0.49 -3.00 1.02
N ILE A 12 0.51 -2.59 -0.24
CA ILE A 12 1.58 -2.89 -1.19
C ILE A 12 2.04 -1.58 -1.84
N ASP A 13 3.34 -1.33 -1.74
CA ASP A 13 4.05 -0.33 -2.55
C ASP A 13 4.78 -1.04 -3.69
N PHE A 14 4.30 -0.89 -4.92
CA PHE A 14 4.82 -1.61 -6.09
C PHE A 14 5.91 -0.79 -6.78
N GLY A 15 7.16 -1.27 -6.71
CA GLY A 15 8.31 -0.73 -7.44
C GLY A 15 8.90 -1.71 -8.46
N GLU A 16 9.66 -1.19 -9.41
CA GLU A 16 10.30 -1.99 -10.47
C GLU A 16 11.33 -3.00 -9.93
N VAL A 17 11.95 -2.70 -8.77
CA VAL A 17 13.00 -3.56 -8.18
C VAL A 17 12.56 -4.19 -6.87
N ARG A 18 11.77 -3.47 -6.06
CA ARG A 18 11.36 -3.88 -4.72
C ARG A 18 9.89 -3.58 -4.51
N ILE A 19 9.26 -4.44 -3.73
CA ILE A 19 7.86 -4.34 -3.35
C ILE A 19 7.79 -4.21 -1.83
N GLY A 20 7.34 -3.07 -1.34
CA GLY A 20 7.08 -2.89 0.09
C GLY A 20 5.75 -3.54 0.47
N VAL A 21 5.71 -4.27 1.58
CA VAL A 21 4.48 -4.88 2.10
C VAL A 21 4.25 -4.44 3.55
N ALA A 22 3.02 -4.06 3.85
CA ALA A 22 2.54 -3.72 5.19
C ALA A 22 1.28 -4.52 5.52
N VAL A 23 0.99 -4.70 6.81
CA VAL A 23 -0.20 -5.41 7.27
C VAL A 23 -0.79 -4.73 8.50
N THR A 24 -2.09 -4.86 8.70
CA THR A 24 -2.74 -4.48 9.96
C THR A 24 -2.82 -5.64 10.94
N ASP A 25 -2.97 -5.34 12.23
CA ASP A 25 -3.54 -6.32 13.16
C ASP A 25 -5.00 -6.70 12.80
N SER A 26 -5.53 -7.73 13.45
CA SER A 26 -6.88 -8.26 13.20
C SER A 26 -8.02 -7.33 13.61
N ASP A 27 -7.78 -6.39 14.52
CA ASP A 27 -8.74 -5.35 14.92
C ASP A 27 -8.63 -4.08 14.05
N ALA A 28 -7.70 -4.07 13.08
CA ALA A 28 -7.45 -2.95 12.17
C ALA A 28 -7.06 -1.66 12.90
N ILE A 29 -6.29 -1.77 13.97
CA ILE A 29 -5.88 -0.63 14.80
C ILE A 29 -4.56 -0.04 14.29
N LEU A 30 -3.57 -0.90 14.05
CA LEU A 30 -2.22 -0.51 13.66
C LEU A 30 -1.80 -1.16 12.36
N ALA A 31 -1.33 -0.34 11.41
CA ALA A 31 -0.57 -0.79 10.25
C ALA A 31 0.93 -0.81 10.58
N SER A 32 1.61 -1.89 10.23
CA SER A 32 3.06 -2.04 10.41
C SER A 32 3.73 -2.59 9.14
N PRO A 33 5.01 -2.30 8.91
CA PRO A 33 5.78 -2.98 7.88
C PRO A 33 5.76 -4.49 8.12
N LEU A 34 5.64 -5.26 7.04
CA LEU A 34 5.76 -6.71 7.09
C LEU A 34 7.12 -7.14 6.53
N GLU A 35 7.34 -6.90 5.25
CA GLU A 35 8.58 -7.27 4.56
C GLU A 35 8.77 -6.44 3.28
N THR A 36 9.98 -6.49 2.73
CA THR A 36 10.30 -5.93 1.41
C THR A 36 10.68 -7.08 0.49
N LEU A 37 9.87 -7.32 -0.54
CA LEU A 37 10.09 -8.35 -1.53
C LEU A 37 10.90 -7.82 -2.71
N ILE A 38 11.52 -8.73 -3.47
CA ILE A 38 12.20 -8.40 -4.73
C ILE A 38 11.21 -8.60 -5.87
N ASN A 39 11.14 -7.65 -6.80
CA ASN A 39 10.31 -7.79 -8.00
C ASN A 39 11.02 -8.69 -9.02
N ASN A 40 10.82 -10.00 -8.89
CA ASN A 40 11.42 -11.03 -9.71
C ASN A 40 10.39 -12.18 -9.93
N PRO A 41 10.75 -13.28 -10.63
CA PRO A 41 9.83 -14.38 -10.85
C PRO A 41 9.27 -15.10 -9.60
N SER A 42 9.86 -14.94 -8.41
CA SER A 42 9.33 -15.53 -7.16
C SER A 42 8.24 -14.68 -6.49
N LEU A 43 8.06 -13.43 -6.92
CA LEU A 43 7.16 -12.47 -6.27
C LEU A 43 5.74 -13.02 -6.07
N THR A 44 5.18 -13.70 -7.06
CA THR A 44 3.84 -14.31 -6.96
C THR A 44 3.76 -15.35 -5.85
N ASN A 45 4.79 -16.18 -5.67
CA ASN A 45 4.83 -17.19 -4.61
C ASN A 45 4.98 -16.54 -3.23
N GLU A 46 5.80 -15.49 -3.13
CA GLU A 46 6.00 -14.74 -1.89
C GLU A 46 4.71 -14.02 -1.47
N LEU A 47 4.02 -13.37 -2.40
CA LEU A 47 2.71 -12.75 -2.16
C LEU A 47 1.65 -13.79 -1.83
N SER A 48 1.63 -14.95 -2.50
CA SER A 48 0.70 -16.04 -2.20
C SER A 48 0.88 -16.56 -0.76
N ARG A 49 2.13 -16.66 -0.29
CA ARG A 49 2.43 -16.99 1.11
C ARG A 49 1.83 -15.95 2.06
N ILE A 50 2.08 -14.67 1.82
CA ILE A 50 1.55 -13.57 2.65
C ILE A 50 0.01 -13.59 2.67
N ILE A 51 -0.63 -13.75 1.51
CA ILE A 51 -2.10 -13.81 1.40
C ILE A 51 -2.65 -14.97 2.22
N LYS A 52 -2.00 -16.14 2.17
CA LYS A 52 -2.40 -17.33 2.92
C LYS A 52 -2.19 -17.16 4.43
N ASP A 53 -1.08 -16.56 4.84
CA ASP A 53 -0.72 -16.42 6.25
C ASP A 53 -1.58 -15.37 6.97
N TYR A 54 -1.95 -14.29 6.27
CA TYR A 54 -2.63 -13.13 6.86
C TYR A 54 -4.12 -13.03 6.53
N GLU A 55 -4.59 -13.74 5.49
CA GLU A 55 -5.99 -13.77 5.04
C GLU A 55 -6.63 -12.38 4.97
N PRO A 56 -6.08 -11.45 4.16
CA PRO A 56 -6.53 -10.07 4.18
C PRO A 56 -7.94 -9.92 3.62
N ILE A 57 -8.75 -9.08 4.25
CA ILE A 57 -10.10 -8.72 3.77
C ILE A 57 -10.05 -7.87 2.50
N TYR A 58 -8.96 -7.10 2.34
CA TYR A 58 -8.61 -6.41 1.10
C TYR A 58 -7.10 -6.17 1.01
N ILE A 59 -6.64 -5.94 -0.22
CA ILE A 59 -5.30 -5.46 -0.52
C ILE A 59 -5.39 -4.02 -1.04
N ALA A 60 -4.60 -3.11 -0.49
CA ALA A 60 -4.44 -1.74 -0.95
C ALA A 60 -3.09 -1.59 -1.67
N ILE A 61 -3.09 -1.07 -2.89
CA ILE A 61 -1.88 -0.90 -3.70
C ILE A 61 -1.71 0.59 -4.00
N GLY A 62 -0.52 1.13 -3.74
CA GLY A 62 -0.18 2.51 -4.09
C GLY A 62 -0.33 2.74 -5.59
N ASN A 63 -1.02 3.81 -5.96
CA ASN A 63 -1.24 4.18 -7.34
C ASN A 63 -0.73 5.62 -7.52
N PRO A 64 0.42 5.81 -8.18
CA PRO A 64 0.93 7.15 -8.47
C PRO A 64 0.01 7.79 -9.52
N ILE A 65 -0.76 8.80 -9.13
CA ILE A 65 -1.66 9.52 -10.05
C ILE A 65 -1.13 10.94 -10.22
N HIS A 66 -0.50 11.33 -11.34
CA HIS A 66 -0.62 12.68 -11.94
C HIS A 66 0.21 13.02 -13.22
N LEU A 67 -0.50 13.66 -14.18
CA LEU A 67 -0.20 14.75 -15.14
C LEU A 67 0.87 14.65 -16.24
N SER A 68 1.82 13.72 -16.23
CA SER A 68 2.79 13.60 -17.34
C SER A 68 2.85 12.20 -17.95
N GLY A 69 3.23 12.09 -19.23
CA GLY A 69 3.24 10.82 -19.97
C GLY A 69 4.22 9.74 -19.45
N ALA A 70 5.13 10.06 -18.53
CA ALA A 70 5.96 9.06 -17.86
C ALA A 70 5.25 8.45 -16.63
N ASP A 71 4.33 9.19 -16.02
CA ASP A 71 3.56 8.72 -14.86
C ASP A 71 2.43 7.77 -15.28
N SER A 72 1.97 7.84 -16.54
CA SER A 72 1.04 6.85 -17.10
C SER A 72 1.64 5.45 -17.17
N ASP A 73 2.92 5.31 -17.53
CA ASP A 73 3.58 4.00 -17.65
C ASP A 73 3.68 3.30 -16.29
N LYS A 74 3.89 4.08 -15.22
CA LYS A 74 3.92 3.56 -13.84
C LYS A 74 2.53 3.16 -13.38
N ALA A 75 1.53 4.02 -13.56
CA ALA A 75 0.14 3.71 -13.21
C ALA A 75 -0.36 2.45 -13.96
N ASP A 76 -0.01 2.31 -15.25
CA ASP A 76 -0.33 1.13 -16.04
C ASP A 76 0.39 -0.12 -15.55
N SER A 77 1.64 0.01 -15.10
CA SER A 77 2.39 -1.11 -14.51
C SER A 77 1.81 -1.55 -13.17
N VAL A 78 1.42 -0.61 -12.31
CA VAL A 78 0.66 -0.90 -11.07
C VAL A 78 -0.65 -1.59 -11.38
N ARG A 79 -1.41 -1.11 -12.38
CA ARG A 79 -2.68 -1.72 -12.78
C ARG A 79 -2.50 -3.14 -13.31
N ARG A 80 -1.49 -3.38 -14.15
CA ARG A 80 -1.14 -4.73 -14.63
C ARG A 80 -0.74 -5.65 -13.48
N PHE A 81 0.06 -5.16 -12.54
CA PHE A 81 0.41 -5.89 -11.34
C PHE A 81 -0.84 -6.27 -10.52
N ALA A 82 -1.72 -5.31 -10.25
CA ALA A 82 -2.97 -5.53 -9.52
C ALA A 82 -3.88 -6.58 -10.20
N LEU A 83 -3.97 -6.54 -11.54
CA LEU A 83 -4.68 -7.55 -12.31
C LEU A 83 -4.01 -8.93 -12.21
N SER A 84 -2.69 -9.01 -12.30
CA SER A 84 -1.97 -10.29 -12.12
C SER A 84 -2.14 -10.88 -10.72
N LEU A 85 -2.30 -10.03 -9.70
CA LEU A 85 -2.51 -10.44 -8.32
C LEU A 85 -3.88 -11.12 -8.12
N LYS A 86 -4.87 -10.84 -8.99
CA LYS A 86 -6.17 -11.52 -8.96
C LYS A 86 -6.09 -13.02 -9.24
N GLU A 87 -5.05 -13.48 -9.93
CA GLU A 87 -4.81 -14.92 -10.17
C GLU A 87 -4.57 -15.69 -8.87
N ILE A 88 -4.08 -15.02 -7.81
CA ILE A 88 -3.80 -15.64 -6.51
C ILE A 88 -4.62 -15.06 -5.36
N TYR A 89 -5.33 -13.95 -5.57
CA TYR A 89 -6.16 -13.29 -4.57
C TYR A 89 -7.55 -12.92 -5.11
N HIS A 90 -8.56 -13.63 -4.60
CA HIS A 90 -9.96 -13.45 -4.99
C HIS A 90 -10.69 -12.37 -4.19
N GLY A 91 -10.02 -11.70 -3.25
CA GLY A 91 -10.61 -10.63 -2.47
C GLY A 91 -10.57 -9.27 -3.17
N LYS A 92 -10.85 -8.23 -2.40
CA LYS A 92 -10.96 -6.86 -2.91
C LYS A 92 -9.57 -6.24 -3.05
N ILE A 93 -9.26 -5.70 -4.22
CA ILE A 93 -8.02 -4.95 -4.47
C ILE A 93 -8.39 -3.49 -4.72
N TYR A 94 -7.82 -2.58 -3.95
CA TYR A 94 -8.06 -1.14 -4.06
C TYR A 94 -6.78 -0.44 -4.50
N LEU A 95 -6.88 0.38 -5.53
CA LEU A 95 -5.80 1.30 -5.92
C LEU A 95 -5.94 2.60 -5.12
N ILE A 96 -4.90 2.94 -4.36
CA ILE A 96 -4.90 4.09 -3.45
C ILE A 96 -4.08 5.22 -4.05
N ASP A 97 -4.74 6.35 -4.28
CA ASP A 97 -4.14 7.54 -4.88
C ASP A 97 -3.18 8.25 -3.91
N GLU A 98 -1.88 8.25 -4.19
CA GLU A 98 -0.85 8.77 -3.29
C GLU A 98 -0.92 10.29 -3.01
N ARG A 99 -1.70 11.05 -3.81
CA ARG A 99 -1.84 12.52 -3.66
C ARG A 99 -2.54 12.98 -2.39
N LEU A 100 -3.36 12.13 -1.78
CA LEU A 100 -4.10 12.54 -0.58
C LEU A 100 -3.18 12.69 0.64
N SER A 101 -1.95 12.17 0.58
CA SER A 101 -0.93 12.34 1.62
C SER A 101 -0.35 13.76 1.70
N THR A 102 -0.43 14.55 0.62
CA THR A 102 0.36 15.79 0.49
C THR A 102 -0.20 16.96 1.29
N ASN A 103 -1.47 16.92 1.74
CA ASN A 103 -2.06 18.01 2.52
C ASN A 103 -2.01 17.83 4.04
N GLN A 104 -1.60 16.66 4.56
CA GLN A 104 -1.56 16.42 6.02
C GLN A 104 -0.18 16.01 6.57
N SER A 105 0.78 15.61 5.73
CA SER A 105 2.06 15.08 6.23
C SER A 105 3.27 16.01 6.13
N ILE A 106 3.12 17.23 5.57
CA ILE A 106 4.26 18.16 5.41
C ILE A 106 4.58 18.93 6.71
N SER A 107 3.68 18.98 7.70
CA SER A 107 3.91 19.71 8.96
C SER A 107 4.74 18.95 10.02
N GLN A 108 5.01 17.64 9.86
CA GLN A 108 5.81 16.87 10.84
C GLN A 108 7.27 16.63 10.43
N LEU A 109 7.64 16.84 9.16
CA LEU A 109 8.99 16.53 8.66
C LEU A 109 9.97 17.72 8.66
N HIS A 110 9.52 18.92 9.03
CA HIS A 110 10.37 20.11 9.03
C HIS A 110 11.21 20.31 10.31
N GLU A 111 11.09 19.47 11.35
CA GLU A 111 11.88 19.60 12.59
C GLU A 111 13.16 18.75 12.66
N VAL A 112 13.35 17.74 11.79
CA VAL A 112 14.48 16.80 11.92
C VAL A 112 15.39 16.85 10.70
N GLY A 113 15.98 18.03 10.46
CA GLY A 113 16.91 18.29 9.36
C GLY A 113 18.29 17.61 9.44
N ARG A 114 18.46 16.50 10.17
CA ARG A 114 19.73 15.76 10.27
C ARG A 114 19.47 14.26 10.40
N GLY A 115 19.38 13.54 9.28
CA GLY A 115 19.25 12.07 9.29
C GLY A 115 18.71 11.41 8.01
N ILE A 116 18.35 12.19 6.99
CA ILE A 116 17.66 11.72 5.77
C ILE A 116 18.40 10.57 5.04
N LYS A 117 19.74 10.55 5.07
CA LYS A 117 20.54 9.49 4.44
C LYS A 117 20.57 8.17 5.22
N GLU A 118 20.59 8.23 6.56
CA GLU A 118 20.59 7.03 7.42
C GLU A 118 19.19 6.41 7.51
N ASN A 119 18.14 7.22 7.36
CA ASN A 119 16.75 6.78 7.42
C ASN A 119 16.15 6.34 6.07
N LYS A 120 16.90 6.33 4.97
CA LYS A 120 16.34 5.99 3.65
C LYS A 120 15.71 4.59 3.62
N THR A 121 16.40 3.60 4.20
CA THR A 121 15.85 2.22 4.31
C THR A 121 14.58 2.17 5.16
N PHE A 122 14.49 2.98 6.21
CA PHE A 122 13.30 3.08 7.05
C PHE A 122 12.14 3.78 6.32
N LEU A 123 12.43 4.88 5.61
CA LEU A 123 11.46 5.61 4.79
C LEU A 123 10.90 4.75 3.65
N ASP A 124 11.75 3.94 3.00
CA ASP A 124 11.34 3.00 1.95
C ASP A 124 10.38 1.93 2.52
N GLN A 125 10.56 1.49 3.77
CA GLN A 125 9.64 0.55 4.43
C GLN A 125 8.31 1.21 4.87
N MET A 126 8.27 2.54 5.01
CA MET A 126 7.07 3.27 5.42
C MET A 126 6.09 3.52 4.28
N ALA A 127 6.50 3.41 3.01
CA ALA A 127 5.62 3.68 1.87
C ALA A 127 4.36 2.78 1.88
N ALA A 128 4.55 1.46 2.01
CA ALA A 128 3.43 0.51 2.11
C ALA A 128 2.53 0.75 3.33
N VAL A 129 3.12 1.17 4.46
CA VAL A 129 2.38 1.53 5.67
C VAL A 129 1.52 2.77 5.44
N ASN A 130 2.06 3.79 4.78
CA ASN A 130 1.35 5.02 4.46
C ASN A 130 0.17 4.75 3.52
N ILE A 131 0.38 3.93 2.47
CA ILE A 131 -0.67 3.46 1.57
C ILE A 131 -1.79 2.78 2.36
N LEU A 132 -1.43 1.88 3.29
CA LEU A 132 -2.40 1.14 4.08
C LEU A 132 -3.19 2.02 5.05
N ASN A 133 -2.50 2.93 5.76
CA ASN A 133 -3.13 3.92 6.63
C ASN A 133 -4.09 4.80 5.84
N GLN A 134 -3.69 5.23 4.66
CA GLN A 134 -4.55 6.03 3.79
C GLN A 134 -5.79 5.24 3.34
N ALA A 135 -5.64 3.97 2.98
CA ALA A 135 -6.78 3.10 2.66
C ALA A 135 -7.76 3.00 3.85
N MET A 136 -7.25 2.81 5.07
CA MET A 136 -8.08 2.73 6.28
C MET A 136 -8.80 4.05 6.59
N LEU A 137 -8.14 5.20 6.36
CA LEU A 137 -8.78 6.52 6.50
C LEU A 137 -9.93 6.70 5.50
N ILE A 138 -9.73 6.26 4.25
CA ILE A 138 -10.77 6.29 3.22
C ILE A 138 -11.90 5.32 3.57
N GLU A 139 -11.60 4.11 4.05
CA GLU A 139 -12.58 3.13 4.51
C GLU A 139 -13.46 3.69 5.63
N ALA A 140 -12.87 4.35 6.63
CA ALA A 140 -13.58 4.96 7.75
C ALA A 140 -14.34 6.25 7.38
N SER A 141 -14.10 6.80 6.19
CA SER A 141 -14.78 8.00 5.69
C SER A 141 -16.19 7.68 5.20
N ALA A 142 -17.06 8.69 5.10
CA ALA A 142 -18.41 8.51 4.57
C ALA A 142 -18.45 8.02 3.11
N LYS A 143 -17.35 8.23 2.35
CA LYS A 143 -17.22 7.80 0.96
C LYS A 143 -16.91 6.30 0.84
N GLY A 144 -16.21 5.73 1.83
CA GLY A 144 -15.63 4.38 1.74
C GLY A 144 -14.59 4.27 0.62
N LEU A 145 -14.02 3.06 0.45
CA LEU A 145 -12.98 2.77 -0.54
C LEU A 145 -13.47 2.79 -2.00
N GLY A 146 -14.79 2.84 -2.23
CA GLY A 146 -15.36 2.78 -3.58
C GLY A 146 -15.29 1.38 -4.20
N GLU A 147 -15.16 1.32 -5.52
CA GLU A 147 -15.08 0.07 -6.28
C GLU A 147 -13.67 -0.51 -6.21
N SER A 148 -13.59 -1.82 -5.97
CA SER A 148 -12.35 -2.57 -6.12
C SER A 148 -12.12 -2.94 -7.58
N LEU A 149 -10.85 -3.12 -7.97
CA LEU A 149 -10.47 -3.80 -9.21
C LEU A 149 -11.01 -5.24 -9.26
#